data_AF-A0A6S6RBF1-F1
#
_entry.id   AF-A0A6S6RBF1-F1
#
_cell.length_a   1.000
_cell.length_b   1.000
_cell.length_c   1.000
_cell.angle_alpha   90.00
_cell.angle_beta   90.00
_cell.angle_gamma   90.00
#
_symmetry.space_group_name_H-M   'P 1'
#
loop_
_entity.id
_entity.type
_entity.pdbx_description
1 polymer ?
#
loop_
_entity_poly.entity_id
_entity_poly.type
_entity_poly.pdbx_seq_one_letter_code
_entity_poly.pdbx_strand_id
1 'polypeptide(L)'
;MEKKQRSVSLSFVLLRFAIVMLGCMLVCCLIWYIGFVQLQNKGVIYLGYVSNQQVEQILAGEPKTFVSPGDNFLAEYALFGQNGAVMESNVDGKKLEGLTRFYRRTSTVYMSLGTPTPTEAL
;
A
#
# COMPACT_ATOMS: atom_id res chain seq x y z
N MET A 1 61.74 39.07 20.85
CA MET A 1 60.57 38.53 21.57
C MET A 1 59.44 38.35 20.58
N GLU A 2 59.28 37.14 20.01
CA GLU A 2 58.19 36.86 19.07
C GLU A 2 56.96 36.39 19.84
N LYS A 3 55.88 37.17 19.74
CA LYS A 3 54.58 36.79 20.28
C LYS A 3 54.03 35.68 19.40
N LYS A 4 54.04 34.45 19.92
CA LYS A 4 53.39 33.29 19.31
C LYS A 4 51.89 33.57 19.25
N GLN A 5 51.43 34.13 18.13
CA GLN A 5 50.03 34.41 17.88
C GLN A 5 49.31 33.07 17.88
N ARG A 6 48.52 32.81 18.93
CA ARG A 6 47.69 31.62 19.06
C ARG A 6 46.55 31.80 18.06
N SER A 7 46.83 31.51 16.79
CA SER A 7 45.83 31.37 15.75
C SER A 7 44.83 30.35 16.26
N VAL A 8 43.63 30.81 16.62
CA VAL A 8 42.50 29.92 16.85
C VAL A 8 42.39 29.12 15.55
N SER A 9 42.72 27.83 15.67
CA SER A 9 43.04 27.00 14.51
C SER A 9 41.87 27.04 13.54
N LEU A 10 42.09 27.51 12.32
CA LEU A 10 41.13 27.50 11.21
C LEU A 10 40.42 26.14 11.10
N SER A 11 41.13 25.06 11.44
CA SER A 11 40.61 23.70 11.54
C SER A 11 39.43 23.56 12.51
N PHE A 12 39.44 24.22 13.67
CA PHE A 12 38.34 24.20 14.63
C PHE A 12 37.08 24.88 14.07
N VAL A 13 37.25 25.97 13.32
CA VAL A 13 36.14 26.69 12.68
C VAL A 13 35.53 25.84 11.57
N LEU A 14 36.36 25.23 10.72
CA LEU A 14 35.92 24.32 9.66
C LEU A 14 35.23 23.07 10.22
N LEU A 15 35.73 22.52 11.32
CA LEU A 15 35.13 21.36 11.98
C LEU A 15 33.73 21.69 12.51
N ARG A 16 33.55 22.83 13.17
CA ARG A 16 32.23 23.27 13.64
C ARG A 16 31.26 23.45 12.48
N PHE A 17 31.71 24.07 11.39
CA PHE A 17 30.91 24.26 10.19
C PHE A 17 30.48 22.93 9.55
N ALA A 18 31.42 21.98 9.42
CA ALA A 18 31.13 20.66 8.87
C ALA A 18 30.11 19.89 9.72
N ILE A 19 30.23 19.93 11.06
CA ILE A 19 29.27 19.29 11.97
C ILE A 19 27.88 19.90 11.82
N VAL A 20 27.78 21.23 11.73
CA VAL A 20 26.48 21.92 11.56
C VAL A 20 25.85 21.58 10.21
N MET A 21 26.63 21.61 9.12
CA MET A 21 26.16 21.25 7.78
C MET A 21 25.68 19.80 7.70
N LEU A 22 26.46 18.86 8.25
CA LEU A 22 26.09 17.45 8.30
C LEU A 22 24.82 17.24 9.14
N GLY A 23 24.74 17.90 10.29
CA GLY A 23 23.56 17.87 11.16
C GLY A 23 22.30 18.35 10.46
N CYS A 24 22.35 19.50 9.77
CA CYS A 24 21.22 20.01 9.00
C CYS A 24 20.77 19.06 7.89
N MET A 25 21.72 18.45 7.16
CA MET A 25 21.38 17.46 6.11
C MET A 25 20.67 16.24 6.70
N LEU A 26 21.18 15.69 7.80
CA LEU A 26 20.56 14.55 8.48
C LEU A 26 19.16 14.89 9.02
N VAL A 27 19.00 16.06 9.63
CA VAL A 27 17.70 16.52 10.14
C VAL A 27 16.71 16.70 8.99
N CYS A 28 17.13 17.25 7.85
CA CYS A 28 16.29 17.37 6.67
C CYS A 28 15.82 16.00 6.17
N CYS A 29 16.73 15.02 6.07
CA CYS A 29 16.40 13.65 5.69
C CYS A 29 15.42 12.99 6.67
N LEU A 30 15.59 13.20 7.98
CA LEU A 30 14.68 12.67 8.99
C LEU A 30 13.28 13.27 8.88
N ILE A 31 13.18 14.59 8.71
CA ILE A 31 11.89 15.28 8.52
C ILE A 31 11.20 14.74 7.26
N TRP A 32 11.94 14.59 6.16
CA TRP A 32 11.40 14.02 4.92
C TRP A 32 10.92 12.58 5.12
N TYR A 33 11.72 11.74 5.79
CA TYR A 33 11.36 10.36 6.08
C TYR A 33 10.10 10.26 6.94
N ILE A 34 10.00 11.07 7.99
CA ILE A 34 8.80 11.14 8.85
C ILE A 34 7.59 11.58 8.02
N GLY A 35 7.73 12.62 7.19
CA GLY A 35 6.67 13.05 6.28
C GLY A 35 6.21 11.95 5.33
N PHE A 36 7.16 11.19 4.78
CA PHE A 36 6.89 10.07 3.88
C PHE A 36 6.18 8.91 4.58
N VAL A 37 6.59 8.56 5.80
CA VAL A 37 5.92 7.53 6.62
C VAL A 37 4.51 7.97 7.00
N GLN A 38 4.33 9.25 7.36
CA GLN A 38 3.00 9.79 7.66
C GLN A 38 2.09 9.77 6.43
N LEU A 39 2.62 10.06 5.24
CA LEU A 39 1.89 9.98 3.98
C LEU A 39 1.53 8.52 3.62
N GLN A 40 2.42 7.57 3.89
CA GLN A 40 2.13 6.13 3.74
C GLN A 40 1.04 5.67 4.72
N ASN A 41 1.16 6.02 6.00
CA ASN A 41 0.19 5.64 7.04
C ASN A 41 -1.19 6.26 6.81
N LYS A 42 -1.26 7.45 6.21
CA LYS A 42 -2.52 8.09 5.79
C LYS A 42 -3.07 7.55 4.46
N GLY A 43 -2.38 6.60 3.83
CA GLY A 43 -2.79 6.01 2.55
C GLY A 43 -2.69 6.96 1.36
N VAL A 44 -1.96 8.07 1.48
CA VAL A 44 -1.79 9.07 0.41
C VAL A 44 -0.74 8.62 -0.60
N ILE A 45 0.29 7.92 -0.13
CA ILE A 45 1.36 7.36 -0.98
C ILE A 45 1.42 5.86 -0.74
N TYR A 46 1.14 5.09 -1.79
CA TYR A 46 1.18 3.63 -1.75
C TYR A 46 2.44 3.09 -2.40
N LEU A 47 3.08 2.10 -1.78
CA LEU A 47 4.15 1.34 -2.42
C LEU A 47 3.51 0.37 -3.43
N GLY A 48 3.43 0.78 -4.69
CA GLY A 48 2.85 -0.01 -5.79
C GLY A 48 3.49 -1.39 -6.03
N TYR A 49 4.63 -1.68 -5.39
CA TYR A 49 5.27 -3.00 -5.43
C TYR A 49 4.43 -4.09 -4.74
N VAL A 50 3.70 -3.76 -3.67
CA VAL A 50 2.94 -4.75 -2.87
C VAL A 50 1.75 -5.30 -3.65
N SER A 51 1.00 -4.44 -4.35
CA SER A 51 -0.10 -4.87 -5.22
C SER A 51 0.40 -5.72 -6.37
N ASN A 52 1.57 -5.38 -6.94
CA ASN A 52 2.11 -6.14 -8.07
C ASN A 52 2.61 -7.52 -7.63
N GLN A 53 3.35 -7.63 -6.52
CA GLN A 53 3.77 -8.93 -6.00
C GLN A 53 2.58 -9.84 -5.67
N GLN A 54 1.48 -9.27 -5.18
CA GLN A 54 0.30 -10.03 -4.84
C GLN A 54 -0.45 -10.54 -6.08
N VAL A 55 -0.55 -9.71 -7.14
CA VAL A 55 -1.10 -10.13 -8.43
C VAL A 55 -0.24 -11.23 -9.06
N GLU A 56 1.08 -11.10 -9.00
CA GLU A 56 2.01 -12.13 -9.47
C GLU A 56 1.84 -13.45 -8.70
N GLN A 57 1.62 -13.42 -7.38
CA GLN A 57 1.33 -14.62 -6.60
C GLN A 57 -0.01 -15.28 -6.95
N ILE A 58 -1.04 -14.48 -7.23
CA ILE A 58 -2.36 -14.97 -7.67
C ILE A 58 -2.30 -15.57 -9.08
N LEU A 59 -1.44 -15.03 -9.95
CA LEU A 59 -1.23 -15.53 -11.31
C LEU A 59 -0.28 -16.74 -11.38
N ALA A 60 0.68 -16.84 -10.46
CA ALA A 60 1.69 -17.91 -10.44
C ALA A 60 1.17 -19.24 -9.88
N GLY A 61 0.17 -19.22 -8.98
CA GLY A 61 -0.50 -20.42 -8.49
C GLY A 61 -1.84 -20.58 -9.19
N GLU A 62 -2.08 -21.68 -9.89
CA GLU A 62 -3.41 -22.05 -10.40
C GLU A 62 -4.49 -21.69 -9.36
N PRO A 63 -5.46 -20.80 -9.68
CA PRO A 63 -6.19 -20.02 -8.67
C PRO A 63 -7.32 -20.85 -8.07
N LYS A 64 -6.98 -21.91 -7.33
CA LYS A 64 -7.95 -22.70 -6.56
C LYS A 64 -8.17 -22.13 -5.16
N THR A 65 -7.24 -21.30 -4.68
CA THR A 65 -7.27 -20.78 -3.31
C THR A 65 -6.99 -19.29 -3.32
N PHE A 66 -7.95 -18.50 -2.84
CA PHE A 66 -7.76 -17.07 -2.61
C PHE A 66 -6.76 -16.87 -1.47
N VAL A 67 -5.75 -16.03 -1.68
CA VAL A 67 -4.81 -15.60 -0.64
C VAL A 67 -5.24 -14.21 -0.18
N SER A 68 -5.57 -14.10 1.10
CA SER A 68 -5.98 -12.82 1.67
C SER A 68 -4.86 -11.78 1.56
N PRO A 69 -5.14 -10.59 0.99
CA PRO A 69 -4.23 -9.48 1.03
C PRO A 69 -3.82 -9.14 2.47
N GLY A 70 -2.54 -8.80 2.69
CA GLY A 70 -2.09 -8.35 4.01
C GLY A 70 -2.74 -7.03 4.44
N ASP A 71 -2.63 -6.68 5.73
CA ASP A 71 -3.25 -5.49 6.35
C ASP A 71 -2.90 -4.16 5.65
N ASN A 72 -1.83 -4.14 4.87
CA ASN A 72 -1.40 -2.99 4.09
C ASN A 72 -2.09 -2.87 2.72
N PHE A 73 -3.07 -3.72 2.40
CA PHE A 73 -3.75 -3.68 1.11
C PHE A 73 -4.79 -2.55 1.06
N LEU A 74 -4.51 -1.54 0.23
CA LEU A 74 -5.34 -0.33 0.17
C LEU A 74 -6.71 -0.51 -0.48
N ALA A 75 -6.84 -1.43 -1.44
CA ALA A 75 -8.10 -1.56 -2.14
C ALA A 75 -9.15 -2.20 -1.22
N GLU A 76 -10.34 -1.60 -1.21
CA GLU A 76 -11.48 -2.17 -0.50
C GLU A 76 -11.88 -3.46 -1.20
N TYR A 77 -11.91 -4.57 -0.46
CA TYR A 77 -12.30 -5.86 -1.00
C TYR A 77 -13.22 -6.61 -0.04
N ALA A 78 -14.06 -7.43 -0.63
CA ALA A 78 -14.85 -8.42 0.06
C ALA A 78 -14.84 -9.70 -0.78
N LEU A 79 -14.46 -10.80 -0.15
CA LEU A 79 -14.54 -12.14 -0.71
C LEU A 79 -15.95 -12.68 -0.45
N PHE A 80 -16.62 -13.10 -1.52
CA PHE A 80 -17.95 -13.69 -1.45
C PHE A 80 -17.88 -15.18 -1.75
N GLY A 81 -18.54 -16.00 -0.92
CA GLY A 81 -18.76 -17.41 -1.18
C GLY A 81 -19.77 -17.64 -2.30
N GLN A 82 -19.89 -18.87 -2.78
CA GLN A 82 -20.84 -19.23 -3.84
C GLN A 82 -22.32 -18.98 -3.47
N ASN A 83 -22.63 -18.96 -2.18
CA ASN A 83 -23.94 -18.61 -1.64
C ASN A 83 -24.16 -17.08 -1.52
N GLY A 84 -23.19 -16.26 -1.95
CA GLY A 84 -23.21 -14.81 -1.82
C GLY A 84 -22.97 -14.30 -0.40
N ALA A 85 -22.60 -15.16 0.56
CA ALA A 85 -22.20 -14.74 1.89
C ALA A 85 -20.79 -14.12 1.85
N VAL A 86 -20.58 -13.06 2.64
CA VAL A 86 -19.25 -12.48 2.85
C VAL A 86 -18.41 -13.48 3.65
N MET A 87 -17.30 -13.93 3.07
CA MET A 87 -16.33 -14.82 3.72
C MET A 87 -15.23 -14.03 4.41
N GLU A 88 -14.70 -13.00 3.75
CA GLU A 88 -13.61 -12.17 4.26
C GLU A 88 -13.72 -10.75 3.69
N SER A 89 -13.34 -9.74 4.46
CA SER A 89 -13.30 -8.36 3.98
C SER A 89 -12.34 -7.52 4.82
N ASN A 90 -11.69 -6.53 4.20
CA ASN A 90 -10.93 -5.51 4.90
C ASN A 90 -11.77 -4.25 5.23
N VAL A 91 -13.07 -4.26 4.95
CA VAL A 91 -13.96 -3.13 5.18
C VAL A 91 -15.28 -3.57 5.82
N ASP A 92 -15.82 -2.71 6.68
CA ASP A 92 -17.09 -2.96 7.39
C ASP A 92 -18.15 -1.89 7.08
N GLY A 93 -19.39 -2.15 7.51
CA GLY A 93 -20.49 -1.20 7.49
C GLY A 93 -20.89 -0.77 6.08
N LYS A 94 -20.96 0.56 5.84
CA LYS A 94 -21.48 1.13 4.58
C LYS A 94 -20.65 0.74 3.35
N LYS A 95 -19.34 0.57 3.51
CA LYS A 95 -18.45 0.18 2.41
C LYS A 95 -18.69 -1.27 2.00
N LEU A 96 -18.79 -2.17 2.98
CA LEU A 96 -19.15 -3.57 2.76
C LEU A 96 -20.54 -3.71 2.13
N GLU A 97 -21.51 -2.91 2.57
CA GLU A 97 -22.85 -2.89 1.95
C GLU A 97 -22.78 -2.49 0.46
N GLY A 98 -21.94 -1.50 0.13
CA GLY A 98 -21.68 -1.09 -1.25
C GLY A 98 -21.09 -2.22 -2.10
N LEU A 99 -20.06 -2.89 -1.60
CA LEU A 99 -19.45 -4.05 -2.26
C LEU A 99 -20.43 -5.21 -2.44
N THR A 100 -21.23 -5.51 -1.40
CA THR A 100 -22.27 -6.55 -1.46
C THR A 100 -23.33 -6.24 -2.50
N ARG A 101 -23.75 -4.97 -2.61
CA ARG A 101 -24.70 -4.52 -3.62
C ARG A 101 -24.11 -4.63 -5.03
N PHE A 102 -22.83 -4.29 -5.19
CA PHE A 102 -22.12 -4.43 -6.46
C PHE A 102 -22.04 -5.90 -6.90
N TYR A 103 -21.59 -6.78 -5.99
CA TYR A 103 -21.53 -8.23 -6.23
C TYR A 103 -22.90 -8.80 -6.64
N ARG A 104 -23.97 -8.46 -5.90
CA ARG A 104 -25.32 -8.94 -6.22
C ARG A 104 -25.81 -8.46 -7.59
N ARG A 105 -25.43 -7.24 -8.00
CA ARG A 105 -25.79 -6.68 -9.31
C ARG A 105 -25.03 -7.35 -10.44
N THR A 106 -23.74 -7.62 -10.28
CA THR A 106 -22.94 -8.31 -11.30
C THR A 106 -23.33 -9.79 -11.37
N SER A 107 -23.55 -10.46 -10.23
CA SER A 107 -23.99 -11.85 -10.22
C SER A 107 -25.32 -12.04 -10.91
N THR A 108 -26.30 -11.13 -10.76
CA THR A 108 -27.56 -11.21 -11.52
C THR A 108 -27.38 -10.96 -13.02
N VAL A 109 -26.40 -10.13 -13.43
CA VAL A 109 -26.07 -9.95 -14.85
C VAL A 109 -25.45 -11.22 -15.44
N TYR A 110 -24.53 -11.89 -14.74
CA TYR A 110 -23.99 -13.18 -15.17
C TYR A 110 -25.05 -14.30 -15.16
N MET A 111 -25.97 -14.30 -14.19
CA MET A 111 -27.10 -15.23 -14.16
C MET A 111 -28.11 -14.97 -15.30
N SER A 112 -28.26 -13.72 -15.75
CA SER A 112 -29.15 -13.33 -16.84
C SER A 112 -28.55 -13.54 -18.24
N LEU A 113 -27.22 -13.59 -18.38
CA LEU A 113 -26.53 -13.92 -19.63
C LEU A 113 -26.27 -15.44 -19.81
N GLY A 114 -26.70 -16.26 -18.86
CA GLY A 114 -26.32 -17.66 -18.73
C GLY A 114 -27.47 -18.66 -18.61
N THR A 115 -28.60 -18.46 -19.30
CA THR A 115 -29.53 -19.58 -19.54
C THR A 115 -29.27 -20.16 -20.93
N PRO A 116 -28.55 -21.28 -21.07
CA PRO A 116 -28.68 -22.10 -22.28
C PRO A 116 -30.10 -22.68 -22.27
N THR A 117 -30.89 -22.29 -23.27
CA THR A 117 -32.18 -22.92 -23.58
C THR A 117 -32.00 -24.43 -23.77
N PRO A 118 -32.80 -25.29 -23.13
CA PRO A 118 -32.71 -26.73 -23.28
C PRO A 118 -33.40 -27.13 -24.58
N THR A 119 -32.74 -26.93 -25.71
CA THR A 119 -33.28 -27.35 -27.01
C THR A 119 -32.21 -27.82 -28.00
N GLU A 120 -31.15 -28.48 -27.54
CA GLU A 120 -30.32 -29.32 -28.43
C GLU A 120 -29.88 -30.59 -27.69
N ALA A 121 -30.87 -31.43 -27.38
CA ALA A 121 -30.66 -32.83 -27.05
C ALA A 121 -31.60 -33.66 -27.94
N LEU A 122 -31.18 -33.88 -29.18
CA LEU A 122 -31.54 -35.04 -30.02
C LEU A 122 -30.39 -35.31 -30.99
#